data_AF-A0AAW0SJD6-F1
#
_entry.id   AF-A0AAW0SJD6-F1
#
_cell.length_a   1.000
_cell.length_b   1.000
_cell.length_c   1.000
_cell.angle_alpha   90.00
_cell.angle_beta   90.00
_cell.angle_gamma   90.00
#
_symmetry.space_group_name_H-M   'P 1'
#
loop_
_entity.id
_entity.type
_entity.pdbx_description
1 polymer ?
#
loop_
_entity_poly.entity_id
_entity_poly.type
_entity_poly.pdbx_seq_one_letter_code
_entity_poly.pdbx_strand_id
1 'polypeptide(L)'
;MPSLLAEFGGRTTVDLHLETHYNTTTTMTCTPIDLTRPLEEDDPELCDIIKKEKKRQFLGLEMIASENFTSRAVNDCLSSCLTNKYSEGMVGQRYYGGNEYVDEVEKLCQKRSVAAFHLDPEQWGVNVQPYSGSPANFAVYTALVEPHGRIMGLDLPDGGHLTHGFYTSTKKVSATSIFFESMPYKIDPAKELIDYDKLEETARLFKPKMIIAGVSCYPRHLDYRRFREICDQNGALLLADMSHVSGLVAAKLTSDPFEYCDVVTTTTHKTLRGPRSGVIFYRRGQKGTDKAG
;
A
#
# COMPACT_ATOMS: atom_id res chain seq x y z
N MET A 1 -60.07 -17.65 -12.32
CA MET A 1 -59.66 -16.29 -11.89
C MET A 1 -58.28 -16.05 -12.47
N PRO A 2 -58.08 -15.00 -13.27
CA PRO A 2 -57.14 -15.01 -14.39
C PRO A 2 -55.71 -14.67 -13.97
N SER A 3 -54.79 -15.26 -14.72
CA SER A 3 -53.39 -14.88 -14.82
C SER A 3 -53.24 -13.46 -15.35
N LEU A 4 -52.26 -12.73 -14.80
CA LEU A 4 -51.71 -11.53 -15.41
C LEU A 4 -50.25 -11.84 -15.73
N LEU A 5 -50.03 -12.19 -16.99
CA LEU A 5 -48.73 -12.16 -17.65
C LEU A 5 -48.40 -10.71 -17.98
N ALA A 6 -47.21 -10.26 -17.60
CA ALA A 6 -46.51 -9.18 -18.26
C ALA A 6 -45.10 -9.68 -18.54
N GLU A 7 -44.87 -10.09 -19.79
CA GLU A 7 -43.54 -10.35 -20.33
C GLU A 7 -42.81 -9.03 -20.54
N PHE A 8 -41.56 -8.98 -20.08
CA PHE A 8 -40.52 -8.19 -20.72
C PHE A 8 -39.22 -8.98 -20.72
N GLY A 9 -38.79 -9.38 -21.93
CA GLY A 9 -37.38 -9.38 -22.31
C GLY A 9 -36.55 -10.62 -21.98
N GLY A 10 -36.59 -11.60 -22.89
CA GLY A 10 -35.40 -12.30 -23.40
C GLY A 10 -34.46 -12.92 -22.38
N ARG A 11 -34.86 -14.04 -21.79
CA ARG A 11 -33.91 -15.05 -21.30
C ARG A 11 -34.39 -16.42 -21.75
N THR A 12 -33.52 -17.11 -22.48
CA THR A 12 -33.65 -18.51 -22.87
C THR A 12 -33.94 -19.34 -21.62
N THR A 13 -35.17 -19.82 -21.49
CA THR A 13 -35.54 -20.84 -20.50
C THR A 13 -34.87 -22.14 -20.91
N VAL A 14 -33.89 -22.59 -20.13
CA VAL A 14 -33.40 -23.97 -20.20
C VAL A 14 -34.50 -24.84 -19.61
N ASP A 15 -35.16 -25.61 -20.48
CA ASP A 15 -36.20 -26.55 -20.11
C ASP A 15 -35.55 -27.71 -19.31
N LEU A 16 -35.69 -27.67 -17.98
CA LEU A 16 -35.28 -28.76 -17.10
C LEU A 16 -36.40 -29.82 -17.11
N HIS A 17 -36.46 -30.58 -18.19
CA HIS A 17 -37.17 -31.85 -18.21
C HIS A 17 -36.46 -32.82 -17.25
N LEU A 18 -37.01 -32.95 -16.04
CA LEU A 18 -36.69 -34.03 -15.11
C LEU A 18 -37.35 -35.32 -15.62
N GLU A 19 -36.74 -35.95 -16.63
CA GLU A 19 -36.98 -37.36 -16.89
C GLU A 19 -36.26 -38.18 -15.82
N THR A 20 -37.07 -38.75 -14.92
CA THR A 20 -36.62 -39.68 -13.89
C THR A 20 -36.38 -41.05 -14.52
N HIS A 21 -35.24 -41.20 -15.20
CA HIS A 21 -34.68 -42.50 -15.52
C HIS A 21 -33.64 -42.88 -14.46
N TYR A 22 -34.10 -43.53 -13.40
CA TYR A 22 -33.24 -44.30 -12.51
C TYR A 22 -32.68 -45.48 -13.29
N ASN A 23 -31.49 -45.31 -13.87
CA ASN A 23 -30.61 -46.44 -14.14
C ASN A 23 -29.15 -46.01 -14.29
N THR A 24 -28.30 -46.86 -13.70
CA THR A 24 -26.83 -46.94 -13.83
C THR A 24 -25.97 -45.86 -13.14
N THR A 25 -25.17 -46.37 -12.21
CA THR A 25 -24.02 -45.78 -11.52
C THR A 25 -23.05 -45.11 -12.50
N THR A 26 -23.24 -43.82 -12.79
CA THR A 26 -22.15 -42.99 -13.33
C THR A 26 -21.18 -42.71 -12.19
N THR A 27 -20.15 -43.55 -12.07
CA THR A 27 -18.97 -43.19 -11.30
C THR A 27 -18.35 -41.98 -11.99
N MET A 28 -18.48 -40.79 -11.40
CA MET A 28 -17.67 -39.65 -11.82
C MET A 28 -16.22 -40.00 -11.47
N THR A 29 -15.46 -40.44 -12.48
CA THR A 29 -14.02 -40.57 -12.38
C THR A 29 -13.44 -39.16 -12.33
N CYS A 30 -13.41 -38.58 -11.14
CA CYS A 30 -12.63 -37.39 -10.89
C CYS A 30 -11.16 -37.79 -10.99
N THR A 31 -10.52 -37.44 -12.11
CA THR A 31 -9.07 -37.56 -12.24
C THR A 31 -8.42 -36.77 -11.09
N PRO A 32 -7.53 -37.37 -10.29
CA PRO A 32 -6.86 -36.65 -9.22
C PRO A 32 -6.14 -35.43 -9.79
N ILE A 33 -6.35 -34.26 -9.18
CA ILE A 33 -5.61 -33.04 -9.54
C ILE A 33 -4.17 -33.26 -9.07
N ASP A 34 -3.24 -33.30 -10.01
CA ASP A 34 -1.81 -33.35 -9.74
C ASP A 34 -1.29 -31.93 -9.54
N LEU A 35 -1.09 -31.54 -8.29
CA LEU A 35 -0.62 -30.20 -7.89
C LEU A 35 0.90 -30.01 -8.05
N THR A 36 1.61 -30.98 -8.65
CA THR A 36 3.07 -30.93 -8.81
C THR A 36 3.52 -30.56 -10.22
N ARG A 37 2.58 -30.46 -11.17
CA ARG A 37 2.90 -30.13 -12.56
C ARG A 37 3.52 -28.73 -12.66
N PRO A 38 4.54 -28.55 -13.51
CA PRO A 38 5.08 -27.24 -13.80
C PRO A 38 4.05 -26.41 -14.58
N LEU A 39 4.15 -25.08 -14.48
CA LEU A 39 3.24 -24.15 -15.15
C LEU A 39 3.14 -24.39 -16.67
N GLU A 40 4.22 -24.82 -17.31
CA GLU A 40 4.22 -25.07 -18.76
C GLU A 40 3.35 -26.26 -19.19
N GLU A 41 3.08 -27.21 -18.28
CA GLU A 41 2.18 -28.33 -18.51
C GLU A 41 0.76 -28.03 -18.01
N ASP A 42 0.65 -27.33 -16.87
CA ASP A 42 -0.63 -27.02 -16.24
C ASP A 42 -1.40 -25.89 -16.95
N ASP A 43 -0.70 -24.82 -17.33
CA ASP A 43 -1.23 -23.67 -18.07
C ASP A 43 -0.21 -23.15 -19.11
N PRO A 44 -0.08 -23.84 -20.27
CA PRO A 44 0.85 -23.45 -21.32
C PRO A 44 0.56 -22.06 -21.92
N GLU A 45 -0.70 -21.61 -21.89
CA GLU A 45 -1.09 -20.28 -22.39
C GLU A 45 -0.50 -19.18 -21.49
N LEU A 46 -0.66 -19.29 -20.17
CA LEU A 46 -0.07 -18.36 -19.23
C LEU A 46 1.46 -18.41 -19.26
N CYS A 47 2.05 -19.59 -19.41
CA CYS A 47 3.50 -19.75 -19.56
C CYS A 47 4.03 -18.96 -20.77
N ASP A 48 3.34 -18.99 -21.91
CA ASP A 48 3.71 -18.23 -23.10
C ASP A 48 3.59 -16.71 -22.89
N ILE A 49 2.53 -16.25 -22.20
CA ILE A 49 2.36 -14.83 -21.85
C ILE A 49 3.51 -14.35 -20.96
N ILE A 50 3.91 -15.13 -19.95
CA ILE A 50 5.04 -14.79 -19.07
C ILE A 50 6.36 -14.74 -19.86
N LYS A 51 6.58 -15.67 -20.80
CA LYS A 51 7.76 -15.65 -21.70
C LYS A 51 7.78 -14.39 -22.56
N LYS A 52 6.62 -13.96 -23.09
CA LYS A 52 6.46 -12.71 -23.85
C LYS A 52 6.77 -11.48 -23.00
N GLU A 53 6.26 -11.40 -21.77
CA GLU A 53 6.55 -10.28 -20.85
C GLU A 53 8.03 -10.23 -20.47
N LYS A 54 8.66 -11.37 -20.18
CA LYS A 54 10.09 -11.45 -19.91
C LYS A 54 10.91 -10.92 -21.10
N LYS A 55 10.52 -11.26 -22.33
CA LYS A 55 11.17 -10.76 -23.55
C LYS A 55 10.96 -9.26 -23.72
N ARG A 56 9.75 -8.74 -23.43
CA ARG A 56 9.45 -7.30 -23.47
C ARG A 56 10.38 -6.52 -22.53
N GLN A 57 10.51 -6.95 -21.29
CA GLN A 57 11.40 -6.36 -20.29
C GLN A 57 12.88 -6.42 -20.70
N PHE A 58 13.32 -7.53 -21.31
CA PHE A 58 14.71 -7.70 -21.74
C PHE A 58 15.10 -6.77 -22.90
N LEU A 59 14.16 -6.46 -23.80
CA LEU A 59 14.40 -5.65 -24.99
C LEU A 59 14.06 -4.17 -24.81
N GLY A 60 13.34 -3.81 -23.75
CA GLY A 60 12.85 -2.46 -23.49
C GLY A 60 13.84 -1.60 -22.69
N LEU A 61 13.75 -0.27 -22.90
CA LEU A 61 14.33 0.71 -21.98
C LEU A 61 13.26 1.13 -20.98
N GLU A 62 13.31 0.56 -19.78
CA GLU A 62 12.33 0.86 -18.73
C GLU A 62 12.65 2.18 -18.03
N MET A 63 11.94 3.24 -18.41
CA MET A 63 12.13 4.61 -17.90
C MET A 63 11.01 5.06 -16.94
N ILE A 64 10.13 4.14 -16.52
CA ILE A 64 9.08 4.41 -15.54
C ILE A 64 9.72 4.46 -14.14
N ALA A 65 9.72 5.64 -13.52
CA ALA A 65 10.44 5.89 -12.26
C ALA A 65 9.99 5.01 -11.05
N SER A 66 8.81 4.40 -11.12
CA SER A 66 8.27 3.53 -10.08
C SER A 66 8.55 2.04 -10.31
N GLU A 67 9.12 1.66 -11.46
CA GLU A 67 9.43 0.27 -11.78
C GLU A 67 10.88 -0.08 -11.48
N ASN A 68 11.12 -1.37 -11.24
CA ASN A 68 12.44 -1.92 -10.97
C ASN A 68 12.45 -3.44 -11.19
N PHE A 69 13.64 -4.02 -11.31
CA PHE A 69 13.83 -5.46 -11.41
C PHE A 69 14.24 -6.03 -10.06
N THR A 70 13.36 -6.80 -9.43
CA THR A 70 13.69 -7.45 -8.15
C THR A 70 14.70 -8.59 -8.34
N SER A 71 15.35 -8.97 -7.24
CA SER A 71 16.35 -10.03 -7.26
C SER A 71 15.70 -11.41 -7.35
N ARG A 72 16.44 -12.39 -7.89
CA ARG A 72 16.02 -13.80 -7.90
C ARG A 72 15.68 -14.32 -6.50
N ALA A 73 16.49 -13.99 -5.50
CA ALA A 73 16.27 -14.43 -4.12
C ALA A 73 14.92 -13.95 -3.55
N VAL A 74 14.44 -12.76 -3.94
CA VAL A 74 13.11 -12.28 -3.55
C VAL A 74 12.02 -13.11 -4.23
N ASN A 75 12.18 -13.43 -5.52
CA ASN A 75 11.23 -14.27 -6.24
C ASN A 75 11.16 -15.69 -5.67
N ASP A 76 12.31 -16.28 -5.32
CA ASP A 76 12.38 -17.62 -4.71
C ASP A 76 11.60 -17.67 -3.37
N CYS A 77 11.59 -16.57 -2.60
CA CYS A 77 10.79 -16.47 -1.38
C CYS A 77 9.27 -16.38 -1.65
N LEU A 78 8.87 -15.63 -2.69
CA LEU A 78 7.45 -15.41 -3.04
C LEU A 78 6.76 -16.70 -3.49
N SER A 79 7.50 -17.64 -4.07
CA SER A 79 7.00 -18.95 -4.49
C SER A 79 7.25 -20.08 -3.47
N SER A 80 7.66 -19.74 -2.25
CA SER A 80 7.96 -20.73 -1.20
C SER A 80 6.70 -21.24 -0.49
N CYS A 81 6.87 -22.28 0.34
CA CYS A 81 5.79 -22.86 1.13
C CYS A 81 5.17 -21.91 2.18
N LEU A 82 5.76 -20.73 2.41
CA LEU A 82 5.24 -19.73 3.34
C LEU A 82 3.83 -19.27 2.96
N THR A 83 3.47 -19.31 1.66
CA THR A 83 2.12 -18.96 1.19
C THR A 83 1.01 -19.85 1.77
N ASN A 84 1.35 -21.04 2.29
CA ASN A 84 0.37 -21.99 2.81
C ASN A 84 -0.06 -21.67 4.25
N LYS A 85 0.67 -20.77 4.95
CA LYS A 85 0.44 -20.55 6.39
C LYS A 85 -0.47 -19.36 6.66
N TYR A 86 -1.61 -19.63 7.27
CA TYR A 86 -2.48 -18.62 7.86
C TYR A 86 -1.98 -18.19 9.25
N SER A 87 -1.72 -16.89 9.43
CA SER A 87 -0.97 -16.35 10.58
C SER A 87 -1.55 -15.05 11.16
N GLU A 88 -2.88 -14.94 11.22
CA GLU A 88 -3.56 -13.76 11.78
C GLU A 88 -3.07 -13.42 13.20
N GLY A 89 -2.97 -12.10 13.45
CA GLY A 89 -2.45 -11.53 14.68
C GLY A 89 -1.03 -10.99 14.52
N MET A 90 -0.37 -10.76 15.65
CA MET A 90 1.02 -10.31 15.72
C MET A 90 1.91 -11.42 16.26
N VAL A 91 3.21 -11.28 16.08
CA VAL A 91 4.18 -12.22 16.65
C VAL A 91 3.97 -12.39 18.16
N GLY A 92 3.87 -13.65 18.62
CA GLY A 92 3.57 -13.98 20.02
C GLY A 92 2.11 -13.80 20.45
N GLN A 93 1.25 -13.25 19.59
CA GLN A 93 -0.19 -13.07 19.81
C GLN A 93 -0.97 -13.51 18.56
N ARG A 94 -0.73 -14.74 18.12
CA ARG A 94 -1.42 -15.34 16.98
C ARG A 94 -2.75 -15.95 17.41
N TYR A 95 -3.75 -15.86 16.55
CA TYR A 95 -5.04 -16.53 16.78
C TYR A 95 -4.99 -18.04 16.52
N TYR A 96 -4.03 -18.49 15.70
CA TYR A 96 -3.87 -19.90 15.32
C TYR A 96 -2.51 -20.46 15.74
N GLY A 97 -2.46 -21.78 15.94
CA GLY A 97 -1.23 -22.52 16.19
C GLY A 97 -0.33 -22.71 14.96
N GLY A 98 0.87 -23.27 15.19
CA GLY A 98 1.82 -23.67 14.15
C GLY A 98 2.58 -22.51 13.47
N ASN A 99 2.67 -21.35 14.12
CA ASN A 99 3.29 -20.15 13.56
C ASN A 99 4.76 -19.93 13.97
N GLU A 100 5.43 -20.94 14.54
CA GLU A 100 6.82 -20.85 15.04
C GLU A 100 7.77 -20.21 14.02
N TYR A 101 7.83 -20.75 12.80
CA TYR A 101 8.74 -20.26 11.77
C TYR A 101 8.24 -18.98 11.07
N VAL A 102 6.93 -18.77 10.96
CA VAL A 102 6.39 -17.51 10.40
C VAL A 102 6.64 -16.35 11.36
N ASP A 103 6.62 -16.60 12.68
CA ASP A 103 7.03 -15.62 13.68
C ASP A 103 8.51 -15.28 13.58
N GLU A 104 9.39 -16.26 13.30
CA GLU A 104 10.80 -16.00 13.01
C GLU A 104 10.99 -15.12 11.76
N VAL A 105 10.26 -15.43 10.68
CA VAL A 105 10.29 -14.65 9.43
C VAL A 105 9.83 -13.21 9.68
N GLU A 106 8.71 -13.01 10.38
CA GLU A 106 8.19 -11.67 10.64
C GLU A 106 9.11 -10.88 11.58
N LYS A 107 9.62 -11.48 12.66
CA LYS A 107 10.63 -10.86 13.54
C LYS A 107 11.88 -10.46 12.78
N LEU A 108 12.39 -11.34 11.91
CA LEU A 108 13.56 -11.06 11.10
C LEU A 108 13.31 -9.91 10.12
N CYS A 109 12.12 -9.88 9.49
CA CYS A 109 11.71 -8.82 8.60
C CYS A 109 11.65 -7.48 9.35
N GLN A 110 10.95 -7.41 10.49
CA GLN A 110 10.86 -6.21 11.32
C GLN A 110 12.24 -5.70 11.76
N LYS A 111 13.10 -6.60 12.27
CA LYS A 111 14.48 -6.27 12.66
C LYS A 111 15.28 -5.70 11.49
N ARG A 112 15.21 -6.32 10.31
CA ARG A 112 15.92 -5.87 9.11
C ARG A 112 15.36 -4.57 8.56
N SER A 113 14.05 -4.33 8.66
CA SER A 113 13.45 -3.05 8.27
C SER A 113 13.99 -1.90 9.11
N VAL A 114 14.00 -2.03 10.43
CA VAL A 114 14.58 -1.01 11.33
C VAL A 114 16.07 -0.80 11.03
N ALA A 115 16.82 -1.89 10.86
CA ALA A 115 18.26 -1.80 10.56
C ALA A 115 18.56 -1.18 9.20
N ALA A 116 17.77 -1.46 8.15
CA ALA A 116 17.98 -0.94 6.80
C ALA A 116 17.88 0.59 6.73
N PHE A 117 17.11 1.19 7.64
CA PHE A 117 16.97 2.64 7.77
C PHE A 117 17.76 3.22 8.94
N HIS A 118 18.66 2.44 9.55
CA HIS A 118 19.56 2.88 10.64
C HIS A 118 18.82 3.43 11.86
N LEU A 119 17.65 2.87 12.16
CA LEU A 119 16.78 3.34 13.22
C LEU A 119 17.11 2.67 14.56
N ASP A 120 16.89 3.40 15.64
CA ASP A 120 16.90 2.87 16.99
C ASP A 120 15.58 2.09 17.25
N PRO A 121 15.62 0.78 17.54
CA PRO A 121 14.42 -0.02 17.80
C PRO A 121 13.65 0.39 19.07
N GLU A 122 14.27 1.14 19.99
CA GLU A 122 13.59 1.71 21.16
C GLU A 122 12.71 2.91 20.77
N GLN A 123 13.12 3.66 19.75
CA GLN A 123 12.43 4.85 19.26
C GLN A 123 11.52 4.57 18.07
N TRP A 124 11.74 3.48 17.33
CA TRP A 124 11.01 3.15 16.11
C TRP A 124 10.47 1.72 16.13
N GLY A 125 9.18 1.61 15.86
CA GLY A 125 8.51 0.37 15.50
C GLY A 125 8.26 0.26 14.02
N VAL A 126 7.94 -0.95 13.58
CA VAL A 126 7.57 -1.24 12.20
C VAL A 126 6.47 -2.28 12.13
N ASN A 127 5.51 -2.07 11.23
CA ASN A 127 4.54 -3.05 10.77
C ASN A 127 4.85 -3.40 9.31
N VAL A 128 5.12 -4.68 9.06
CA VAL A 128 5.54 -5.23 7.75
C VAL A 128 4.44 -6.01 7.05
N GLN A 129 3.20 -5.97 7.56
CA GLN A 129 2.05 -6.69 7.03
C GLN A 129 1.23 -5.97 5.94
N PRO A 130 1.31 -4.64 5.72
CA PRO A 130 0.49 -4.02 4.68
C PRO A 130 0.71 -4.64 3.28
N TYR A 131 -0.40 -4.94 2.61
CA TYR A 131 -0.36 -5.60 1.31
C TYR A 131 0.28 -4.77 0.20
N SER A 132 0.23 -3.44 0.30
CA SER A 132 0.87 -2.49 -0.62
C SER A 132 0.95 -1.10 0.01
N GLY A 133 1.49 -0.12 -0.72
CA GLY A 133 1.60 1.27 -0.26
C GLY A 133 0.24 1.94 -0.02
N SER A 134 -0.74 1.72 -0.91
CA SER A 134 -2.06 2.36 -0.76
C SER A 134 -2.80 1.89 0.50
N PRO A 135 -2.90 0.58 0.79
CA PRO A 135 -3.44 0.10 2.06
C PRO A 135 -2.62 0.53 3.29
N ALA A 136 -1.28 0.65 3.17
CA ALA A 136 -0.44 1.11 4.28
C ALA A 136 -0.83 2.54 4.70
N ASN A 137 -0.93 3.45 3.73
CA ASN A 137 -1.40 4.82 3.98
C ASN A 137 -2.80 4.85 4.58
N PHE A 138 -3.73 4.10 4.01
CA PHE A 138 -5.11 4.05 4.51
C PHE A 138 -5.18 3.53 5.96
N ALA A 139 -4.41 2.49 6.30
CA ALA A 139 -4.33 1.97 7.66
C ALA A 139 -3.80 3.02 8.66
N VAL A 140 -2.82 3.84 8.28
CA VAL A 140 -2.33 4.95 9.09
C VAL A 140 -3.42 5.99 9.34
N TYR A 141 -4.18 6.36 8.30
CA TYR A 141 -5.27 7.33 8.46
C TYR A 141 -6.39 6.77 9.34
N THR A 142 -6.77 5.51 9.14
CA THR A 142 -7.78 4.83 9.98
C THR A 142 -7.34 4.81 11.44
N ALA A 143 -6.06 4.57 11.73
CA ALA A 143 -5.54 4.50 13.08
C ALA A 143 -5.43 5.87 13.77
N LEU A 144 -5.09 6.94 13.05
CA LEU A 144 -4.63 8.20 13.66
C LEU A 144 -5.48 9.44 13.32
N VAL A 145 -6.25 9.39 12.23
CA VAL A 145 -7.02 10.54 11.74
C VAL A 145 -8.51 10.38 12.07
N GLU A 146 -9.01 9.14 12.05
CA GLU A 146 -10.42 8.77 12.24
C GLU A 146 -11.35 9.28 11.10
N PRO A 147 -12.56 8.71 10.93
CA PRO A 147 -13.49 9.15 9.89
C PRO A 147 -13.74 10.67 9.92
N HIS A 148 -13.73 11.30 8.73
CA HIS A 148 -13.87 12.75 8.53
C HIS A 148 -12.77 13.62 9.16
N GLY A 149 -11.72 13.02 9.75
CA GLY A 149 -10.54 13.77 10.16
C GLY A 149 -9.85 14.42 8.95
N ARG A 150 -9.14 15.52 9.20
CA ARG A 150 -8.60 16.40 8.16
C ARG A 150 -7.19 16.01 7.76
N ILE A 151 -6.94 15.85 6.46
CA ILE A 151 -5.64 15.45 5.89
C ILE A 151 -5.20 16.48 4.84
N MET A 152 -3.92 16.85 4.85
CA MET A 152 -3.31 17.62 3.76
C MET A 152 -2.20 16.82 3.08
N GLY A 153 -2.25 16.75 1.75
CA GLY A 153 -1.25 16.10 0.90
C GLY A 153 -0.98 16.93 -0.36
N LEU A 154 0.11 16.66 -1.07
CA LEU A 154 0.41 17.36 -2.33
C LEU A 154 -0.68 17.07 -3.36
N ASP A 155 -1.13 18.08 -4.09
CA ASP A 155 -2.12 17.91 -5.15
C ASP A 155 -1.64 16.90 -6.20
N LEU A 156 -2.56 16.09 -6.73
CA LEU A 156 -2.20 15.01 -7.65
C LEU A 156 -1.52 15.54 -8.94
N PRO A 157 -2.02 16.60 -9.59
CA PRO A 157 -1.36 17.19 -10.76
C PRO A 157 -0.01 17.85 -10.45
N ASP A 158 0.22 18.21 -9.19
CA ASP A 158 1.46 18.87 -8.74
C ASP A 158 2.53 17.85 -8.30
N GLY A 159 2.28 16.55 -8.52
CA GLY A 159 3.23 15.47 -8.23
C GLY A 159 2.89 14.62 -7.00
N GLY A 160 1.72 14.82 -6.39
CA GLY A 160 1.21 14.01 -5.28
C GLY A 160 0.87 12.57 -5.67
N HIS A 161 0.23 11.84 -4.75
CA HIS A 161 -0.26 10.49 -4.99
C HIS A 161 -1.76 10.39 -4.67
N LEU A 162 -2.49 9.51 -5.36
CA LEU A 162 -3.94 9.32 -5.16
C LEU A 162 -4.32 9.08 -3.69
N THR A 163 -3.48 8.35 -2.94
CA THR A 163 -3.76 8.04 -1.52
C THR A 163 -3.56 9.21 -0.57
N HIS A 164 -3.02 10.34 -1.02
CA HIS A 164 -2.86 11.54 -0.19
C HIS A 164 -4.13 12.40 -0.18
N GLY A 165 -5.14 11.99 -0.96
CA GLY A 165 -6.41 12.70 -1.14
C GLY A 165 -6.51 13.24 -2.56
N PHE A 166 -7.59 12.87 -3.25
CA PHE A 166 -7.87 13.40 -4.58
C PHE A 166 -9.38 13.45 -4.83
N TYR A 167 -9.84 14.64 -5.22
CA TYR A 167 -11.21 14.91 -5.58
C TYR A 167 -11.23 16.02 -6.64
N THR A 168 -12.27 16.03 -7.46
CA THR A 168 -12.58 17.10 -8.40
C THR A 168 -13.71 17.96 -7.83
N SER A 169 -14.10 19.02 -8.54
CA SER A 169 -15.27 19.83 -8.18
C SER A 169 -16.58 19.04 -8.12
N THR A 170 -16.63 17.87 -8.75
CA THR A 170 -17.86 17.07 -8.88
C THR A 170 -17.78 15.71 -8.18
N LYS A 171 -16.59 15.22 -7.83
CA LYS A 171 -16.43 13.85 -7.34
C LYS A 171 -15.22 13.66 -6.43
N LYS A 172 -15.42 12.98 -5.31
CA LYS A 172 -14.34 12.38 -4.51
C LYS A 172 -13.86 11.10 -5.22
N VAL A 173 -12.59 11.08 -5.65
CA VAL A 173 -12.01 9.99 -6.47
C VAL A 173 -11.26 8.99 -5.60
N SER A 174 -10.40 9.49 -4.72
CA SER A 174 -9.64 8.67 -3.79
C SER A 174 -10.52 8.22 -2.62
N ALA A 175 -10.35 6.97 -2.16
CA ALA A 175 -10.95 6.51 -0.92
C ALA A 175 -10.55 7.41 0.26
N THR A 176 -9.32 7.96 0.27
CA THR A 176 -8.90 8.92 1.28
C THR A 176 -9.86 10.11 1.36
N SER A 177 -10.23 10.71 0.23
CA SER A 177 -11.14 11.85 0.20
C SER A 177 -12.60 11.47 0.48
N ILE A 178 -12.97 10.19 0.33
CA ILE A 178 -14.31 9.69 0.67
C ILE A 178 -14.47 9.54 2.19
N PHE A 179 -13.52 8.88 2.85
CA PHE A 179 -13.60 8.56 4.27
C PHE A 179 -13.01 9.64 5.20
N PHE A 180 -12.14 10.50 4.67
CA PHE A 180 -11.50 11.61 5.37
C PHE A 180 -11.75 12.92 4.61
N GLU A 181 -11.59 14.05 5.30
CA GLU A 181 -11.66 15.36 4.63
C GLU A 181 -10.26 15.78 4.19
N SER A 182 -9.97 15.64 2.90
CA SER A 182 -8.67 16.02 2.33
C SER A 182 -8.69 17.43 1.76
N MET A 183 -7.62 18.21 1.95
CA MET A 183 -7.38 19.47 1.22
C MET A 183 -5.94 19.48 0.68
N PRO A 184 -5.72 19.71 -0.62
CA PRO A 184 -4.37 19.66 -1.18
C PRO A 184 -3.56 20.90 -0.79
N TYR A 185 -2.24 20.73 -0.64
CA TYR A 185 -1.27 21.80 -0.82
C TYR A 185 -0.62 21.69 -2.21
N LYS A 186 0.01 22.76 -2.67
CA LYS A 186 0.41 22.91 -4.08
C LYS A 186 1.87 23.34 -4.23
N ILE A 187 2.36 23.29 -5.46
CA ILE A 187 3.59 23.98 -5.84
C ILE A 187 3.34 25.45 -6.14
N ASP A 188 4.37 26.28 -5.97
CA ASP A 188 4.48 27.60 -6.57
C ASP A 188 4.78 27.39 -8.07
N PRO A 189 3.85 27.73 -8.99
CA PRO A 189 4.02 27.46 -10.42
C PRO A 189 5.14 28.28 -11.07
N ALA A 190 5.60 29.37 -10.43
CA ALA A 190 6.72 30.15 -10.94
C ALA A 190 8.07 29.54 -10.56
N LYS A 191 8.16 28.88 -9.40
CA LYS A 191 9.38 28.24 -8.90
C LYS A 191 9.44 26.74 -9.21
N GLU A 192 8.30 26.12 -9.50
CA GLU A 192 8.11 24.67 -9.62
C GLU A 192 8.53 23.90 -8.36
N LEU A 193 8.37 24.54 -7.20
CA LEU A 193 8.68 23.97 -5.88
C LEU A 193 7.43 24.00 -4.99
N ILE A 194 7.33 23.09 -4.02
CA ILE A 194 6.26 23.12 -3.02
C ILE A 194 6.22 24.51 -2.36
N ASP A 195 5.03 25.11 -2.33
CA ASP A 195 4.81 26.39 -1.66
C ASP A 195 4.54 26.16 -0.17
N TYR A 196 5.63 26.06 0.60
CA TYR A 196 5.57 25.81 2.04
C TYR A 196 4.90 26.94 2.83
N ASP A 197 5.00 28.17 2.35
CA ASP A 197 4.38 29.32 3.02
C ASP A 197 2.87 29.29 2.82
N LYS A 198 2.40 28.93 1.63
CA LYS A 198 0.97 28.72 1.38
C LYS A 198 0.44 27.48 2.09
N LEU A 199 1.22 26.42 2.18
CA LEU A 199 0.88 25.25 3.00
C LEU A 199 0.70 25.66 4.47
N GLU A 200 1.61 26.46 5.05
CA GLU A 200 1.49 26.92 6.43
C GLU A 200 0.25 27.80 6.64
N GLU A 201 -0.01 28.75 5.73
CA GLU A 201 -1.20 29.60 5.77
C GLU A 201 -2.49 28.77 5.73
N THR A 202 -2.59 27.86 4.77
CA THR A 202 -3.80 27.05 4.58
C THR A 202 -3.98 25.99 5.66
N ALA A 203 -2.89 25.45 6.23
CA ALA A 203 -2.96 24.56 7.39
C ALA A 203 -3.54 25.27 8.62
N ARG A 204 -3.22 26.56 8.85
CA ARG A 204 -3.80 27.34 9.94
C ARG A 204 -5.32 27.50 9.81
N LEU A 205 -5.84 27.57 8.58
CA LEU A 205 -7.28 27.68 8.31
C LEU A 205 -7.97 26.32 8.34
N PHE A 206 -7.35 25.31 7.72
CA PHE A 206 -7.93 23.98 7.57
C PHE A 206 -7.78 23.10 8.80
N LYS A 207 -6.83 23.36 9.69
CA LYS A 207 -6.61 22.58 10.92
C LYS A 207 -6.48 21.06 10.65
N PRO A 208 -5.47 20.63 9.86
CA PRO A 208 -5.28 19.21 9.58
C PRO A 208 -4.96 18.44 10.86
N LYS A 209 -5.49 17.21 10.98
CA LYS A 209 -4.98 16.21 11.95
C LYS A 209 -3.66 15.59 11.45
N MET A 210 -3.45 15.54 10.13
CA MET A 210 -2.24 14.98 9.53
C MET A 210 -1.83 15.75 8.28
N ILE A 211 -0.53 15.99 8.13
CA ILE A 211 0.08 16.48 6.89
C ILE A 211 0.99 15.39 6.34
N ILE A 212 0.90 15.13 5.04
CA ILE A 212 1.65 14.11 4.33
C ILE A 212 2.79 14.77 3.55
N ALA A 213 4.03 14.41 3.86
CA ALA A 213 5.22 14.75 3.10
C ALA A 213 5.60 13.56 2.21
N GLY A 214 4.99 13.47 1.03
CA GLY A 214 5.21 12.38 0.08
C GLY A 214 4.84 12.76 -1.35
N VAL A 215 5.53 12.17 -2.32
CA VAL A 215 5.45 12.56 -3.74
C VAL A 215 5.59 11.33 -4.65
N SER A 216 4.92 11.38 -5.80
CA SER A 216 5.11 10.43 -6.90
C SER A 216 5.99 11.02 -8.00
N CYS A 217 5.79 12.30 -8.32
CA CYS A 217 6.45 12.98 -9.42
C CYS A 217 6.91 14.38 -8.99
N TYR A 218 7.99 14.43 -8.22
CA TYR A 218 8.61 15.68 -7.77
C TYR A 218 10.12 15.50 -7.70
N PRO A 219 10.92 16.19 -8.53
CA PRO A 219 12.35 15.90 -8.72
C PRO A 219 13.27 16.57 -7.68
N ARG A 220 12.72 17.05 -6.56
CA ARG A 220 13.46 17.76 -5.51
C ARG A 220 13.28 17.10 -4.16
N HIS A 221 14.24 17.32 -3.26
CA HIS A 221 14.12 16.88 -1.89
C HIS A 221 12.99 17.64 -1.17
N LEU A 222 12.31 16.95 -0.25
CA LEU A 222 11.34 17.57 0.63
C LEU A 222 12.04 18.21 1.83
N ASP A 223 11.56 19.38 2.25
CA ASP A 223 12.00 20.03 3.47
C ASP A 223 11.20 19.51 4.66
N TYR A 224 11.61 18.35 5.18
CA TYR A 224 10.94 17.70 6.31
C TYR A 224 10.94 18.55 7.58
N ARG A 225 11.95 19.41 7.77
CA ARG A 225 12.00 20.36 8.87
C ARG A 225 10.88 21.37 8.75
N ARG A 226 10.70 21.98 7.56
CA ARG A 226 9.61 22.93 7.32
C ARG A 226 8.24 22.28 7.50
N PHE A 227 8.05 21.04 7.04
CA PHE A 227 6.83 20.28 7.33
C PHE A 227 6.59 20.08 8.84
N ARG A 228 7.63 19.70 9.60
CA ARG A 228 7.55 19.49 11.06
C ARG A 228 7.10 20.75 11.78
N GLU A 229 7.70 21.89 11.46
CA GLU A 229 7.34 23.18 12.05
C GLU A 229 5.86 23.52 11.80
N ILE A 230 5.36 23.30 10.58
CA ILE A 230 3.94 23.53 10.22
C ILE A 230 3.02 22.58 10.99
N CYS A 231 3.40 21.30 11.11
CA CYS A 231 2.64 20.33 11.89
C CYS A 231 2.58 20.73 13.37
N ASP A 232 3.69 21.15 13.98
CA ASP A 232 3.75 21.54 15.39
C ASP A 232 2.89 22.77 15.69
N GLN A 233 2.89 23.77 14.81
CA GLN A 233 2.02 24.95 14.93
C GLN A 233 0.52 24.60 14.90
N ASN A 234 0.14 23.49 14.27
CA ASN A 234 -1.25 23.09 14.09
C ASN A 234 -1.65 21.89 14.97
N GLY A 235 -0.73 21.34 15.76
CA GLY A 235 -0.96 20.10 16.51
C GLY A 235 -1.21 18.88 15.61
N ALA A 236 -0.68 18.87 14.39
CA ALA A 236 -0.87 17.81 13.41
C ALA A 236 0.23 16.74 13.51
N LEU A 237 -0.10 15.53 13.08
CA LEU A 237 0.88 14.47 12.82
C LEU A 237 1.57 14.71 11.47
N LEU A 238 2.86 14.39 11.42
CA LEU A 238 3.62 14.38 10.16
C LEU A 238 3.81 12.94 9.68
N LEU A 239 3.24 12.62 8.53
CA LEU A 239 3.46 11.36 7.82
C LEU A 239 4.39 11.60 6.63
N ALA A 240 5.50 10.88 6.53
CA ALA A 240 6.23 10.78 5.26
C ALA A 240 5.78 9.55 4.47
N ASP A 241 5.42 9.72 3.20
CA ASP A 241 5.30 8.61 2.25
C ASP A 241 6.53 8.61 1.35
N MET A 242 7.52 7.80 1.72
CA MET A 242 8.82 7.76 1.05
C MET A 242 8.87 6.73 -0.09
N SER A 243 7.72 6.27 -0.58
CA SER A 243 7.62 5.14 -1.53
C SER A 243 8.56 5.24 -2.74
N HIS A 244 8.74 6.43 -3.31
CA HIS A 244 9.63 6.65 -4.46
C HIS A 244 11.11 6.72 -4.10
N VAL A 245 11.46 7.10 -2.87
CA VAL A 245 12.85 7.38 -2.46
C VAL A 245 13.38 6.43 -1.39
N SER A 246 12.60 5.43 -0.96
CA SER A 246 12.97 4.54 0.15
C SER A 246 14.31 3.81 -0.04
N GLY A 247 14.65 3.39 -1.25
CA GLY A 247 15.98 2.83 -1.53
C GLY A 247 17.11 3.86 -1.37
N LEU A 248 16.85 5.11 -1.77
CA LEU A 248 17.81 6.22 -1.62
C LEU A 248 17.97 6.62 -0.15
N VAL A 249 16.88 6.61 0.63
CA VAL A 249 16.90 6.87 2.08
C VAL A 249 17.70 5.77 2.78
N ALA A 250 17.42 4.49 2.50
CA ALA A 250 18.16 3.36 3.06
C ALA A 250 19.67 3.42 2.73
N ALA A 251 20.01 3.91 1.53
CA ALA A 251 21.41 4.11 1.11
C ALA A 251 22.04 5.42 1.62
N LYS A 252 21.30 6.25 2.38
CA LYS A 252 21.73 7.59 2.86
C LYS A 252 22.14 8.56 1.74
N LEU A 253 21.41 8.53 0.62
CA LEU A 253 21.67 9.36 -0.57
C LEU A 253 20.69 10.53 -0.74
N THR A 254 19.73 10.68 0.18
CA THR A 254 18.71 11.75 0.16
C THR A 254 18.35 12.14 1.59
N SER A 255 17.59 13.22 1.75
CA SER A 255 17.02 13.64 3.04
C SER A 255 16.34 12.50 3.78
N ASP A 256 16.58 12.41 5.08
CA ASP A 256 16.06 11.36 5.94
C ASP A 256 14.72 11.80 6.58
N PRO A 257 13.57 11.18 6.22
CA PRO A 257 12.28 11.50 6.84
C PRO A 257 12.21 11.09 8.32
N PHE A 258 13.01 10.12 8.76
CA PHE A 258 12.94 9.56 10.12
C PHE A 258 13.42 10.54 11.20
N GLU A 259 14.13 11.60 10.84
CA GLU A 259 14.55 12.65 11.77
C GLU A 259 13.35 13.49 12.27
N TYR A 260 12.34 13.70 11.41
CA TYR A 260 11.27 14.68 11.66
C TYR A 260 9.88 14.05 11.81
N CYS A 261 9.60 13.00 11.03
CA CYS A 261 8.24 12.46 10.88
C CYS A 261 7.82 11.62 12.09
N ASP A 262 6.50 11.59 12.32
CA ASP A 262 5.91 10.74 13.38
C ASP A 262 5.66 9.32 12.88
N VAL A 263 5.30 9.21 11.60
CA VAL A 263 5.03 7.96 10.89
C VAL A 263 5.72 8.04 9.53
N VAL A 264 6.25 6.93 9.05
CA VAL A 264 6.81 6.81 7.69
C VAL A 264 6.20 5.59 7.01
N THR A 265 5.55 5.78 5.88
CA THR A 265 5.07 4.71 5.02
C THR A 265 5.94 4.55 3.79
N THR A 266 6.01 3.33 3.26
CA THR A 266 6.70 3.07 2.00
C THR A 266 6.15 1.84 1.31
N THR A 267 6.23 1.83 -0.02
CA THR A 267 6.28 0.59 -0.81
C THR A 267 7.65 -0.07 -0.75
N THR A 268 7.71 -1.39 -0.93
CA THR A 268 8.97 -2.14 -0.95
C THR A 268 9.54 -2.40 -2.34
N HIS A 269 8.78 -2.19 -3.43
CA HIS A 269 9.16 -2.60 -4.79
C HIS A 269 9.91 -1.58 -5.65
N LYS A 270 9.79 -0.27 -5.38
CA LYS A 270 10.33 0.81 -6.23
C LYS A 270 11.86 0.92 -6.13
N THR A 271 12.39 2.04 -5.61
CA THR A 271 13.83 2.20 -5.41
C THR A 271 14.42 1.21 -4.40
N LEU A 272 13.61 0.69 -3.47
CA LEU A 272 14.03 -0.36 -2.54
C LEU A 272 14.15 -1.75 -3.18
N ARG A 273 13.56 -1.97 -4.37
CA ARG A 273 13.75 -3.15 -5.23
C ARG A 273 13.37 -4.51 -4.61
N GLY A 274 12.50 -4.51 -3.60
CA GLY A 274 11.93 -5.69 -2.95
C GLY A 274 10.65 -6.22 -3.63
N PRO A 275 9.85 -7.05 -2.93
CA PRO A 275 8.58 -7.56 -3.44
C PRO A 275 7.51 -6.45 -3.48
N ARG A 276 6.33 -6.73 -4.05
CA ARG A 276 5.18 -5.83 -3.94
C ARG A 276 4.55 -5.96 -2.54
N SER A 277 4.84 -5.00 -1.67
CA SER A 277 4.24 -4.87 -0.33
C SER A 277 4.34 -3.41 0.16
N GLY A 278 3.76 -3.10 1.32
CA GLY A 278 3.90 -1.84 2.03
C GLY A 278 4.42 -2.06 3.46
N VAL A 279 5.08 -1.04 4.01
CA VAL A 279 5.60 -1.04 5.38
C VAL A 279 5.22 0.27 6.05
N ILE A 280 4.87 0.20 7.34
CA ILE A 280 4.55 1.35 8.19
C ILE A 280 5.56 1.39 9.33
N PHE A 281 6.40 2.41 9.38
CA PHE A 281 7.23 2.75 10.52
C PHE A 281 6.53 3.80 11.38
N TYR A 282 6.70 3.73 12.69
CA TYR A 282 6.08 4.66 13.62
C TYR A 282 6.99 4.90 14.82
N ARG A 283 6.99 6.13 15.34
CA ARG A 283 7.71 6.43 16.58
C ARG A 283 7.09 5.71 17.78
N ARG A 284 7.96 5.32 18.70
CA ARG A 284 7.66 4.72 20.00
C ARG A 284 8.19 5.64 21.10
N GLY A 285 7.62 5.51 22.29
CA GLY A 285 7.92 6.38 23.43
C GLY A 285 6.94 7.55 23.56
N GLN A 286 7.19 8.39 24.57
CA GLN A 286 6.31 9.50 24.90
C GLN A 286 6.56 10.69 23.96
N LYS A 287 5.52 11.10 23.23
CA LYS A 287 5.58 12.28 22.35
C LYS A 287 5.22 13.53 23.16
N GLY A 288 6.21 14.09 23.85
CA GLY A 288 6.04 15.28 24.69
C GLY A 288 5.09 15.07 25.87
N THR A 289 4.90 16.13 26.65
CA THR A 289 3.88 16.20 27.72
C THR A 289 2.80 17.17 27.28
N ASP A 290 1.54 16.78 27.36
CA ASP A 290 0.45 17.74 27.14
C ASP A 290 0.28 18.63 28.40
N LYS A 291 -0.71 19.53 28.41
CA LYS A 291 -0.99 20.35 29.61
C LYS A 291 -1.51 19.52 30.79
N ALA A 292 -1.87 18.26 30.58
CA ALA A 292 -2.31 17.32 31.60
C ALA A 292 -1.17 16.39 32.09
N GLY A 293 -0.01 16.40 31.43
CA GLY A 293 1.18 15.61 31.78
C GLY A 293 1.36 14.42 30.85
#